data_AF-A0A8C0U580-F1
#
_entry.id   AF-A0A8C0U580-F1
#
_cell.length_a   1.000
_cell.length_b   1.000
_cell.length_c   1.000
_cell.angle_alpha   90.00
_cell.angle_beta   90.00
_cell.angle_gamma   90.00
#
_symmetry.space_group_name_H-M   'P 1'
#
loop_
_entity.id
_entity.type
_entity.pdbx_description
1 polymer ?
#
loop_
_entity_poly.entity_id
_entity_poly.type
_entity_poly.pdbx_seq_one_letter_code
_entity_poly.pdbx_strand_id
1 'polypeptide(L)'
;MGWFGLEGSLKSIPSHPLVMAGTPSPVPGCSKPHPAWPWALPGIQGQPQLLWAPVPGPQHSHREGFLPKISAKPKGCTGMEGFDIYRKVPKDLTQPTYTGAIISVCCCLFILFLFLSELTGFIATEIVNELYVDDPDKDSGGKIEVNLNISLPNLHCELVGLDIQDEMGRHEVGHIDNSMKIPLNNGDGCRFEGHFSINKVPGNFHVSTHSATAQPQNPDMTHVIHKLSFGDKLQVHNVHGAFNALEGADKLSSNPLASHDYILKIVPTVYEDMSGKQRYSYQYTVANKEYVAYSHTGRIIPAIWFRYDLSPITVKYTERRQPLYRFITSICAIIGGTFTVAGILDSCIFTASEAWKKIQLGKMQ
;
A
#
# COMPACT_ATOMS: atom_id res chain seq x y z
N MET A 1 -1.81 47.28 44.12
CA MET A 1 -1.43 46.72 42.80
C MET A 1 -2.68 46.05 42.24
N GLY A 2 -3.54 46.65 41.42
CA GLY A 2 -3.38 47.75 40.47
C GLY A 2 -3.22 47.19 39.06
N TRP A 3 -4.26 46.58 38.48
CA TRP A 3 -4.32 46.33 37.03
C TRP A 3 -5.75 46.56 36.51
N PHE A 4 -5.81 47.48 35.56
CA PHE A 4 -6.96 47.99 34.82
C PHE A 4 -7.53 46.95 33.86
N GLY A 5 -8.85 47.06 33.62
CA GLY A 5 -9.59 46.24 32.68
C GLY A 5 -9.34 46.56 31.20
N LEU A 6 -9.99 45.74 30.36
CA LEU A 6 -10.40 46.07 29.00
C LEU A 6 -11.55 45.13 28.62
N GLU A 7 -12.73 45.72 28.48
CA GLU A 7 -13.90 45.15 27.84
C GLU A 7 -13.64 44.93 26.34
N GLY A 8 -14.04 43.77 25.83
CA GLY A 8 -14.01 43.43 24.41
C GLY A 8 -15.18 42.52 24.07
N SER A 9 -16.30 43.13 23.71
CA SER A 9 -17.53 42.48 23.26
C SER A 9 -17.32 41.87 21.86
N LEU A 10 -17.25 40.54 21.75
CA LEU A 10 -17.36 39.84 20.47
C LEU A 10 -18.85 39.66 20.12
N LYS A 11 -19.31 40.42 19.13
CA LYS A 11 -20.62 40.28 18.49
C LYS A 11 -20.66 39.03 17.62
N SER A 12 -21.78 38.33 17.72
CA SER A 12 -22.22 37.20 16.91
C SER A 12 -22.37 37.56 15.42
N ILE A 13 -21.89 36.67 14.57
CA ILE A 13 -22.08 36.69 13.11
C ILE A 13 -23.25 35.75 12.79
N PRO A 14 -24.36 36.21 12.18
CA PRO A 14 -25.39 35.31 11.67
C PRO A 14 -25.12 34.86 10.23
N SER A 15 -25.58 33.64 9.97
CA SER A 15 -25.48 32.81 8.78
C SER A 15 -26.29 33.30 7.57
N HIS A 16 -25.84 32.87 6.38
CA HIS A 16 -26.35 33.09 5.02
C HIS A 16 -27.84 32.76 4.79
N PRO A 17 -28.40 33.18 3.63
CA PRO A 17 -28.48 32.22 2.53
C PRO A 17 -27.94 32.74 1.18
N LEU A 18 -27.17 31.89 0.50
CA LEU A 18 -26.71 32.05 -0.88
C LEU A 18 -27.84 31.65 -1.83
N VAL A 19 -28.12 32.48 -2.83
CA VAL A 19 -29.06 32.19 -3.92
C VAL A 19 -28.35 31.40 -5.02
N MET A 20 -28.91 30.26 -5.40
CA MET A 20 -28.53 29.41 -6.53
C MET A 20 -29.35 29.77 -7.78
N ALA A 21 -28.68 30.00 -8.91
CA ALA A 21 -29.18 29.82 -10.29
C ALA A 21 -27.99 30.00 -11.25
N GLY A 22 -27.67 29.16 -12.23
CA GLY A 22 -28.19 27.89 -12.69
C GLY A 22 -27.27 27.42 -13.84
N THR A 23 -26.87 26.15 -13.82
CA THR A 23 -26.21 25.48 -14.95
C THR A 23 -27.28 24.77 -15.80
N PRO A 24 -27.19 24.78 -17.14
CA PRO A 24 -28.06 23.95 -17.95
C PRO A 24 -27.53 22.52 -18.05
N SER A 25 -28.42 21.57 -17.78
CA SER A 25 -28.24 20.12 -17.99
C SER A 25 -28.21 19.74 -19.48
N PRO A 26 -27.53 18.64 -19.88
CA PRO A 26 -27.63 18.07 -21.22
C PRO A 26 -28.65 16.91 -21.28
N VAL A 27 -29.39 16.80 -22.38
CA VAL A 27 -30.20 15.62 -22.75
C VAL A 27 -30.19 15.47 -24.30
N PRO A 28 -30.56 14.32 -24.90
CA PRO A 28 -29.63 13.25 -25.28
C PRO A 28 -29.67 12.86 -26.78
N GLY A 29 -28.67 12.08 -27.22
CA GLY A 29 -28.83 11.02 -28.23
C GLY A 29 -28.63 11.37 -29.72
N CYS A 30 -27.52 10.92 -30.30
CA CYS A 30 -27.53 9.99 -31.44
C CYS A 30 -26.12 9.51 -31.78
N SER A 31 -26.05 8.27 -32.25
CA SER A 31 -24.86 7.43 -32.34
C SER A 31 -24.38 7.21 -33.78
N LYS A 32 -23.03 7.14 -33.92
CA LYS A 32 -22.23 6.49 -35.00
C LYS A 32 -22.01 7.29 -36.32
N PRO A 33 -21.05 6.89 -37.19
CA PRO A 33 -19.60 7.02 -36.98
C PRO A 33 -18.84 7.53 -38.25
N HIS A 34 -17.51 7.66 -38.12
CA HIS A 34 -16.49 7.50 -39.19
C HIS A 34 -16.11 8.70 -40.10
N PRO A 35 -14.91 8.66 -40.73
CA PRO A 35 -13.86 9.67 -40.53
C PRO A 35 -13.46 10.41 -41.83
N ALA A 36 -12.73 11.52 -41.73
CA ALA A 36 -11.70 11.91 -42.69
C ALA A 36 -10.98 13.19 -42.25
N TRP A 37 -9.66 13.16 -42.39
CA TRP A 37 -8.81 14.34 -42.45
C TRP A 37 -9.13 15.16 -43.70
N PRO A 38 -8.88 16.48 -43.67
CA PRO A 38 -8.23 17.07 -44.84
C PRO A 38 -7.13 18.08 -44.49
N TRP A 39 -6.21 18.16 -45.45
CA TRP A 39 -5.04 19.01 -45.53
C TRP A 39 -5.39 20.39 -46.14
N ALA A 40 -4.47 21.35 -45.94
CA ALA A 40 -4.20 22.57 -46.73
C ALA A 40 -5.09 23.82 -46.48
N LEU A 41 -4.60 24.86 -45.75
CA LEU A 41 -3.76 26.04 -46.15
C LEU A 41 -4.62 27.27 -46.55
N PRO A 42 -4.16 28.56 -46.55
CA PRO A 42 -2.77 29.10 -46.45
C PRO A 42 -2.54 30.29 -45.46
N GLY A 43 -1.30 30.50 -44.96
CA GLY A 43 -0.43 31.66 -45.26
C GLY A 43 -0.53 32.80 -44.22
N ILE A 44 0.51 33.27 -43.49
CA ILE A 44 1.67 34.07 -43.97
C ILE A 44 2.71 34.30 -42.82
N GLN A 45 4.00 34.30 -43.22
CA GLN A 45 5.23 34.95 -42.69
C GLN A 45 5.89 34.58 -41.34
N GLY A 46 7.17 34.19 -41.46
CA GLY A 46 8.21 34.38 -40.43
C GLY A 46 9.35 33.36 -40.50
N GLN A 47 10.37 33.60 -41.33
CA GLN A 47 11.62 32.81 -41.45
C GLN A 47 12.73 33.44 -40.57
N PRO A 48 13.76 32.67 -40.17
CA PRO A 48 15.03 32.79 -40.89
C PRO A 48 15.72 31.45 -41.19
N GLN A 49 16.64 31.54 -42.16
CA GLN A 49 17.26 30.49 -42.97
C GLN A 49 18.44 29.78 -42.27
N LEU A 50 18.60 28.49 -42.59
CA LEU A 50 19.84 27.71 -42.48
C LEU A 50 20.49 27.63 -43.87
N LEU A 51 21.78 27.98 -43.95
CA LEU A 51 22.65 27.85 -45.12
C LEU A 51 23.36 26.48 -45.08
N TRP A 52 23.32 25.70 -46.17
CA TRP A 52 24.50 25.35 -46.98
C TRP A 52 24.13 24.39 -48.13
N ALA A 53 24.52 24.76 -49.34
CA ALA A 53 24.64 23.89 -50.52
C ALA A 53 25.86 24.36 -51.37
N PRO A 54 26.47 23.49 -52.20
CA PRO A 54 27.90 23.54 -52.56
C PRO A 54 28.18 23.84 -54.05
N VAL A 55 29.36 24.37 -54.42
CA VAL A 55 30.02 24.23 -55.75
C VAL A 55 31.55 24.62 -55.68
N PRO A 56 32.43 24.48 -56.72
CA PRO A 56 33.40 23.39 -57.00
C PRO A 56 34.92 23.78 -56.97
N GLY A 57 35.81 22.79 -57.18
CA GLY A 57 37.31 22.85 -57.03
C GLY A 57 38.15 23.46 -58.17
N PRO A 58 39.48 23.19 -58.22
CA PRO A 58 40.04 22.40 -59.34
C PRO A 58 41.26 21.46 -59.05
N GLN A 59 41.26 20.35 -59.80
CA GLN A 59 42.31 19.52 -60.46
C GLN A 59 43.74 19.34 -59.91
N HIS A 60 44.18 18.06 -59.79
CA HIS A 60 45.14 17.46 -60.75
C HIS A 60 45.10 15.92 -60.75
N SER A 61 45.27 15.35 -61.94
CA SER A 61 45.18 13.93 -62.30
C SER A 61 46.56 13.32 -62.54
N HIS A 62 46.77 12.06 -62.15
CA HIS A 62 47.48 11.09 -62.99
C HIS A 62 47.06 9.64 -62.72
N ARG A 63 46.62 8.99 -63.81
CA ARG A 63 46.39 7.56 -64.13
C ARG A 63 47.75 6.82 -64.18
N GLU A 64 47.96 5.50 -64.07
CA GLU A 64 47.28 4.22 -64.40
C GLU A 64 47.84 3.10 -63.45
N GLY A 65 47.31 1.88 -63.28
CA GLY A 65 46.31 1.09 -63.99
C GLY A 65 46.21 -0.36 -63.43
N PHE A 66 45.54 -1.22 -64.23
CA PHE A 66 45.41 -2.69 -64.17
C PHE A 66 44.39 -3.35 -63.21
N LEU A 67 43.30 -3.84 -63.81
CA LEU A 67 42.48 -4.98 -63.35
C LEU A 67 42.88 -6.23 -64.16
N PRO A 68 42.58 -7.45 -63.67
CA PRO A 68 41.45 -8.14 -64.30
C PRO A 68 40.49 -8.89 -63.35
N LYS A 69 39.29 -9.08 -63.90
CA LYS A 69 38.08 -9.77 -63.40
C LYS A 69 38.33 -11.16 -62.80
N ILE A 70 37.54 -11.50 -61.76
CA ILE A 70 37.06 -12.89 -61.56
C ILE A 70 35.56 -12.89 -61.23
N SER A 71 34.87 -13.77 -61.96
CA SER A 71 33.44 -14.03 -62.04
C SER A 71 32.81 -14.49 -60.72
N ALA A 72 31.59 -14.04 -60.45
CA ALA A 72 30.70 -14.67 -59.48
C ALA A 72 30.23 -16.06 -59.96
N LYS A 73 30.11 -17.01 -59.03
CA LYS A 73 29.15 -18.12 -59.05
C LYS A 73 28.58 -18.31 -57.64
N PRO A 74 27.27 -18.60 -57.50
CA PRO A 74 26.64 -18.75 -56.20
C PRO A 74 26.70 -20.21 -55.71
N LYS A 75 27.02 -20.39 -54.43
CA LYS A 75 26.68 -21.55 -53.60
C LYS A 75 26.37 -20.94 -52.23
N GLY A 76 25.17 -21.02 -51.67
CA GLY A 76 24.38 -22.22 -51.46
C GLY A 76 24.55 -22.62 -49.99
N CYS A 77 23.72 -22.01 -49.13
CA CYS A 77 23.38 -22.36 -47.75
C CYS A 77 24.50 -22.86 -46.81
N THR A 78 25.11 -21.93 -46.06
CA THR A 78 25.77 -22.22 -44.78
C THR A 78 24.81 -22.00 -43.62
N GLY A 79 24.81 -22.95 -42.69
CA GLY A 79 24.20 -22.83 -41.38
C GLY A 79 24.83 -21.70 -40.56
N MET A 80 24.18 -21.40 -39.44
CA MET A 80 24.57 -20.36 -38.47
C MET A 80 26.02 -20.53 -37.97
N GLU A 81 26.98 -19.95 -38.70
CA GLU A 81 28.31 -19.59 -38.22
C GLU A 81 28.47 -18.09 -38.44
N GLY A 82 27.89 -17.28 -37.54
CA GLY A 82 27.82 -15.83 -37.75
C GLY A 82 27.66 -14.98 -36.49
N PHE A 83 27.89 -15.55 -35.30
CA PHE A 83 27.88 -14.79 -34.04
C PHE A 83 29.12 -15.08 -33.18
N ASP A 84 30.28 -15.30 -33.80
CA ASP A 84 31.57 -15.32 -33.08
C ASP A 84 32.26 -13.96 -33.28
N ILE A 85 31.78 -12.94 -32.53
CA ILE A 85 32.29 -11.55 -32.59
C ILE A 85 33.69 -11.43 -31.93
N TYR A 86 34.16 -12.48 -31.25
CA TYR A 86 35.46 -12.47 -30.59
C TYR A 86 36.53 -13.21 -31.41
N ARG A 87 37.64 -12.53 -31.69
CA ARG A 87 38.84 -13.12 -32.27
C ARG A 87 39.35 -14.21 -31.32
N LYS A 88 39.27 -15.49 -31.72
CA LYS A 88 39.84 -16.62 -30.96
C LYS A 88 41.32 -16.36 -30.70
N VAL A 89 41.67 -16.11 -29.45
CA VAL A 89 43.06 -15.91 -29.03
C VAL A 89 43.77 -17.26 -29.13
N PRO A 90 44.96 -17.35 -29.73
CA PRO A 90 45.73 -18.60 -29.80
C PRO A 90 45.94 -19.17 -28.38
N LYS A 91 45.69 -20.47 -28.20
CA LYS A 91 45.81 -21.16 -26.90
C LYS A 91 47.22 -21.07 -26.30
N ASP A 92 48.22 -20.75 -27.11
CA ASP A 92 49.63 -20.61 -26.70
C ASP A 92 49.95 -19.31 -25.95
N LEU A 93 49.05 -18.31 -25.97
CA LEU A 93 49.20 -17.03 -25.25
C LEU A 93 48.35 -16.93 -23.98
N THR A 94 47.51 -17.93 -23.73
CA THR A 94 46.60 -17.98 -22.57
C THR A 94 47.04 -19.12 -21.65
N GLN A 95 48.01 -18.87 -20.76
CA GLN A 95 48.29 -19.82 -19.70
C GLN A 95 47.14 -19.81 -18.68
N PRO A 96 46.46 -20.94 -18.44
CA PRO A 96 45.40 -21.01 -17.45
C PRO A 96 46.00 -20.81 -16.05
N THR A 97 45.60 -19.73 -15.38
CA THR A 97 45.98 -19.45 -14.00
C THR A 97 44.92 -19.96 -13.04
N TYR A 98 45.36 -20.69 -11.99
CA TYR A 98 44.47 -21.22 -10.95
C TYR A 98 43.65 -20.11 -10.27
N THR A 99 44.25 -18.93 -10.06
CA THR A 99 43.58 -17.74 -9.53
C THR A 99 42.44 -17.24 -10.44
N GLY A 100 42.63 -17.26 -11.76
CA GLY A 100 41.60 -16.87 -12.72
C GLY A 100 40.41 -17.84 -12.75
N ALA A 101 40.66 -19.13 -12.53
CA ALA A 101 39.60 -20.13 -12.40
C ALA A 101 38.76 -19.94 -11.13
N ILE A 102 39.37 -19.58 -10.00
CA ILE A 102 38.63 -19.29 -8.76
C ILE A 102 37.76 -18.04 -8.94
N ILE A 103 38.32 -16.97 -9.51
CA ILE A 103 37.60 -15.71 -9.71
C ILE A 103 36.39 -15.93 -10.63
N SER A 104 36.55 -16.67 -11.72
CA SER A 104 35.44 -16.95 -12.64
C SER A 104 34.33 -17.78 -12.00
N VAL A 105 34.67 -18.79 -11.19
CA VAL A 105 33.69 -19.57 -10.43
C VAL A 105 32.93 -18.70 -9.45
N CYS A 106 33.61 -17.83 -8.69
CA CYS A 106 32.97 -16.89 -7.77
C CYS A 106 32.03 -15.92 -8.50
N CYS A 107 32.44 -15.37 -9.64
CA CYS A 107 31.59 -14.51 -10.47
C CYS A 107 30.34 -15.25 -10.97
N CYS A 108 30.48 -16.47 -11.46
CA CYS A 108 29.34 -17.28 -11.90
C CYS A 108 28.35 -17.56 -10.76
N LEU A 109 28.84 -17.90 -9.57
CA LEU A 109 27.99 -18.10 -8.39
C LEU A 109 27.27 -16.82 -7.98
N PHE A 110 27.93 -15.67 -8.05
CA PHE A 110 27.33 -14.39 -7.73
C PHE A 110 26.25 -13.98 -8.75
N ILE A 111 26.50 -14.15 -10.06
CA ILE A 111 25.49 -13.92 -11.11
C ILE A 111 24.28 -14.83 -10.90
N LEU A 112 24.51 -16.12 -10.61
CA LEU A 112 23.44 -17.07 -10.34
C LEU A 112 22.63 -16.66 -9.12
N PHE A 113 23.28 -16.21 -8.05
CA PHE A 113 22.61 -15.69 -6.86
C PHE A 113 21.72 -14.48 -7.19
N LEU A 114 22.25 -13.47 -7.89
CA LEU A 114 21.47 -12.30 -8.29
C LEU A 114 20.30 -12.67 -9.19
N PHE A 115 20.50 -13.58 -10.13
CA PHE A 115 19.44 -14.06 -11.01
C PHE A 115 18.34 -14.79 -10.23
N LEU A 116 18.70 -15.70 -9.31
CA LEU A 116 17.73 -16.40 -8.47
C LEU A 116 16.97 -15.42 -7.57
N SER A 117 17.65 -14.39 -7.04
CA SER A 117 17.01 -13.32 -6.25
C SER A 117 15.97 -12.56 -7.09
N GLU A 118 16.33 -12.09 -8.28
CA GLU A 118 15.38 -11.41 -9.18
C GLU A 118 14.25 -12.34 -9.63
N LEU A 119 14.54 -13.62 -9.89
CA LEU A 119 13.52 -14.60 -10.26
C LEU A 119 12.51 -14.81 -9.12
N THR A 120 12.99 -14.91 -7.88
CA THR A 120 12.09 -15.01 -6.72
C THR A 120 11.26 -13.74 -6.54
N GLY A 121 11.86 -12.56 -6.74
CA GLY A 121 11.14 -11.28 -6.69
C GLY A 121 10.09 -11.13 -7.80
N PHE A 122 10.38 -11.61 -9.01
CA PHE A 122 9.43 -11.60 -10.13
C PHE A 122 8.25 -12.56 -9.92
N ILE A 123 8.48 -13.71 -9.28
CA ILE A 123 7.43 -14.69 -8.97
C ILE A 123 6.57 -14.22 -7.78
N ALA A 124 7.16 -13.47 -6.85
CA ALA A 124 6.46 -12.91 -5.70
C ALA A 124 5.39 -11.90 -6.14
N THR A 125 4.28 -11.87 -5.41
CA THR A 125 3.21 -10.87 -5.60
C THR A 125 3.48 -9.64 -4.74
N GLU A 126 3.18 -8.47 -5.30
CA GLU A 126 3.34 -7.18 -4.65
C GLU A 126 1.96 -6.62 -4.32
N ILE A 127 1.79 -6.13 -3.09
CA ILE A 127 0.56 -5.46 -2.66
C ILE A 127 0.76 -3.96 -2.80
N VAL A 128 -0.06 -3.32 -3.63
CA VAL A 128 -0.05 -1.87 -3.85
C VAL A 128 -1.23 -1.23 -3.13
N ASN A 129 -0.97 -0.13 -2.43
CA ASN A 129 -1.96 0.57 -1.63
C ASN A 129 -2.40 1.86 -2.35
N GLU A 130 -3.69 2.00 -2.59
CA GLU A 130 -4.29 3.20 -3.19
C GLU A 130 -5.34 3.79 -2.23
N LEU A 131 -5.44 5.12 -2.16
CA LEU A 131 -6.44 5.82 -1.35
C LEU A 131 -7.45 6.49 -2.28
N TYR A 132 -8.74 6.28 -2.02
CA TYR A 132 -9.81 6.92 -2.77
C TYR A 132 -10.98 7.30 -1.86
N VAL A 133 -11.88 8.14 -2.36
CA VAL A 133 -13.06 8.65 -1.64
C VAL A 133 -14.29 8.06 -2.32
N ASP A 134 -14.76 6.93 -1.84
CA ASP A 134 -16.03 6.31 -2.22
C ASP A 134 -16.37 5.24 -1.17
N ASP A 135 -17.67 4.97 -0.97
CA ASP A 135 -18.10 3.79 -0.22
C ASP A 135 -17.80 2.52 -1.05
N PRO A 136 -16.88 1.66 -0.60
CA PRO A 136 -16.51 0.47 -1.35
C PRO A 136 -17.59 -0.60 -1.37
N ASP A 137 -18.46 -0.62 -0.36
CA ASP A 137 -19.32 -1.74 -0.04
C ASP A 137 -20.79 -1.34 -0.22
N LYS A 138 -21.16 -1.02 -1.46
CA LYS A 138 -22.50 -0.52 -1.82
C LYS A 138 -23.58 -1.58 -1.68
N ASP A 139 -23.21 -2.85 -1.80
CA ASP A 139 -24.13 -3.99 -1.80
C ASP A 139 -24.59 -4.39 -0.39
N SER A 140 -23.85 -4.02 0.67
CA SER A 140 -24.20 -4.31 2.07
C SER A 140 -25.37 -3.48 2.63
N GLY A 141 -26.11 -2.76 1.77
CA GLY A 141 -27.33 -2.06 2.18
C GLY A 141 -27.10 -0.97 3.23
N GLY A 142 -25.90 -0.39 3.28
CA GLY A 142 -25.55 0.67 4.24
C GLY A 142 -25.29 0.18 5.66
N LYS A 143 -25.00 -1.10 5.87
CA LYS A 143 -24.66 -1.68 7.18
C LYS A 143 -23.22 -2.20 7.23
N ILE A 144 -22.69 -2.34 8.45
CA ILE A 144 -21.38 -2.92 8.76
C ILE A 144 -21.57 -3.98 9.83
N GLU A 145 -21.09 -5.20 9.58
CA GLU A 145 -21.07 -6.27 10.59
C GLU A 145 -19.98 -6.01 11.64
N VAL A 146 -20.31 -6.19 12.91
CA VAL A 146 -19.44 -5.95 14.06
C VAL A 146 -19.31 -7.23 14.86
N ASN A 147 -18.08 -7.58 15.19
CA ASN A 147 -17.76 -8.70 16.08
C ASN A 147 -17.10 -8.13 17.34
N LEU A 148 -17.78 -8.27 18.48
CA LEU A 148 -17.27 -7.87 19.80
C LEU A 148 -17.03 -9.10 20.66
N ASN A 149 -15.88 -9.18 21.31
CA ASN A 149 -15.54 -10.19 22.31
C ASN A 149 -14.88 -9.48 23.49
N ILE A 150 -15.58 -9.44 24.62
CA ILE A 150 -15.19 -8.69 25.81
C ILE A 150 -15.48 -9.53 27.07
N SER A 151 -14.57 -9.50 28.03
CA SER A 151 -14.71 -10.19 29.32
C SER A 151 -14.83 -9.18 30.45
N LEU A 152 -15.85 -9.33 31.30
CA LEU A 152 -16.08 -8.58 32.53
C LEU A 152 -16.00 -9.57 33.71
N PRO A 153 -14.86 -9.69 34.40
CA PRO A 153 -14.64 -10.76 35.38
C PRO A 153 -15.42 -10.61 36.68
N ASN A 154 -15.94 -9.41 36.96
CA ASN A 154 -16.66 -9.06 38.19
C ASN A 154 -18.12 -8.68 37.93
N LEU A 155 -18.67 -9.05 36.77
CA LEU A 155 -20.06 -8.79 36.41
C LEU A 155 -20.73 -10.04 35.85
N HIS A 156 -21.84 -10.45 36.47
CA HIS A 156 -22.61 -11.63 36.06
C HIS A 156 -23.24 -11.45 34.66
N CYS A 157 -23.33 -12.55 33.90
CA CYS A 157 -23.86 -12.52 32.53
C CYS A 157 -25.32 -12.05 32.39
N GLU A 158 -26.15 -12.26 33.41
CA GLU A 158 -27.54 -11.80 33.41
C GLU A 158 -27.64 -10.27 33.44
N LEU A 159 -26.59 -9.59 33.92
CA LEU A 159 -26.51 -8.15 34.11
C LEU A 159 -25.77 -7.44 32.97
N VAL A 160 -25.31 -8.15 31.95
CA VAL A 160 -24.65 -7.57 30.77
C VAL A 160 -25.67 -7.42 29.64
N GLY A 161 -25.78 -6.25 29.04
CA GLY A 161 -26.49 -6.07 27.77
C GLY A 161 -25.73 -5.14 26.83
N LEU A 162 -26.15 -5.16 25.57
CA LEU A 162 -25.58 -4.37 24.49
C LEU A 162 -26.67 -3.45 23.95
N ASP A 163 -26.38 -2.16 23.88
CA ASP A 163 -27.27 -1.16 23.28
C ASP A 163 -26.62 -0.57 22.03
N ILE A 164 -27.42 -0.28 21.02
CA ILE A 164 -26.99 0.31 19.75
C ILE A 164 -27.79 1.58 19.51
N GLN A 165 -27.10 2.69 19.27
CA GLN A 165 -27.69 3.98 18.96
C GLN A 165 -26.95 4.67 17.83
N ASP A 166 -27.67 5.23 16.86
CA ASP A 166 -27.06 6.00 15.77
C ASP A 166 -27.76 7.34 15.52
N GLU A 167 -27.13 8.20 14.72
CA GLU A 167 -27.67 9.51 14.35
C GLU A 167 -28.84 9.44 13.36
N MET A 168 -29.07 8.28 12.71
CA MET A 168 -30.26 8.05 11.89
C MET A 168 -31.50 7.74 12.72
N GLY A 169 -31.38 7.70 14.04
CA GLY A 169 -32.49 7.47 14.97
C GLY A 169 -32.74 5.99 15.29
N ARG A 170 -31.83 5.07 14.90
CA ARG A 170 -31.89 3.70 15.39
C ARG A 170 -31.53 3.71 16.87
N HIS A 171 -32.36 3.07 17.68
CA HIS A 171 -32.10 2.85 19.09
C HIS A 171 -32.62 1.47 19.46
N GLU A 172 -31.69 0.53 19.64
CA GLU A 172 -31.98 -0.84 20.07
C GLU A 172 -31.43 -1.03 21.48
N VAL A 173 -32.32 -1.36 22.41
CA VAL A 173 -31.97 -1.63 23.82
C VAL A 173 -31.94 -3.13 24.04
N GLY A 174 -30.87 -3.63 24.67
CA GLY A 174 -30.71 -5.03 25.03
C GLY A 174 -30.66 -5.94 23.80
N HIS A 175 -29.82 -5.60 22.82
CA HIS A 175 -29.59 -6.41 21.63
C HIS A 175 -29.05 -7.80 22.04
N ILE A 176 -29.86 -8.83 21.85
CA ILE A 176 -29.56 -10.23 22.25
C ILE A 176 -29.27 -11.11 21.03
N ASP A 177 -29.71 -10.72 19.84
CA ASP A 177 -29.57 -11.54 18.63
C ASP A 177 -28.10 -11.84 18.33
N ASN A 178 -27.80 -13.11 18.03
CA ASN A 178 -26.44 -13.60 17.74
C ASN A 178 -25.39 -13.21 18.79
N SER A 179 -25.81 -13.10 20.06
CA SER A 179 -24.92 -12.92 21.20
C SER A 179 -24.78 -14.21 22.01
N MET A 180 -23.58 -14.43 22.55
CA MET A 180 -23.25 -15.54 23.43
C MET A 180 -22.66 -14.98 24.72
N LYS A 181 -23.16 -15.47 25.85
CA LYS A 181 -22.70 -15.11 27.19
C LYS A 181 -22.12 -16.34 27.86
N ILE A 182 -20.84 -16.29 28.20
CA ILE A 182 -20.11 -17.41 28.80
C ILE A 182 -19.73 -17.00 30.23
N PRO A 183 -20.19 -17.73 31.26
CA PRO A 183 -19.84 -17.41 32.64
C PRO A 183 -18.33 -17.59 32.87
N LEU A 184 -17.73 -16.66 33.61
CA LEU A 184 -16.34 -16.70 34.07
C LEU A 184 -16.32 -16.80 35.60
N ASN A 185 -15.19 -17.22 36.16
CA ASN A 185 -14.97 -17.24 37.62
C ASN A 185 -16.12 -17.94 38.39
N ASN A 186 -16.51 -19.14 37.98
CA ASN A 186 -17.63 -19.89 38.57
C ASN A 186 -19.00 -19.18 38.56
N GLY A 187 -19.17 -18.16 37.70
CA GLY A 187 -20.43 -17.42 37.54
C GLY A 187 -20.35 -15.96 37.96
N ASP A 188 -19.26 -15.54 38.62
CA ASP A 188 -19.08 -14.16 39.11
C ASP A 188 -18.76 -13.16 37.98
N GLY A 189 -18.26 -13.66 36.84
CA GLY A 189 -17.93 -12.87 35.67
C GLY A 189 -18.65 -13.33 34.41
N CYS A 190 -18.51 -12.54 33.35
CA CYS A 190 -19.07 -12.83 32.05
C CYS A 190 -18.14 -12.50 30.90
N ARG A 191 -17.99 -13.44 29.97
CA ARG A 191 -17.48 -13.17 28.64
C ARG A 191 -18.66 -13.01 27.69
N PHE A 192 -18.76 -11.83 27.09
CA PHE A 192 -19.78 -11.46 26.13
C PHE A 192 -19.19 -11.47 24.73
N GLU A 193 -19.76 -12.28 23.85
CA GLU A 193 -19.46 -12.33 22.43
C GLU A 193 -20.71 -11.90 21.65
N GLY A 194 -20.60 -10.85 20.84
CA GLY A 194 -21.73 -10.31 20.06
C GLY A 194 -21.39 -10.21 18.58
N HIS A 195 -22.32 -10.63 17.73
CA HIS A 195 -22.26 -10.45 16.27
C HIS A 195 -23.49 -9.67 15.79
N PHE A 196 -23.32 -8.38 15.53
CA PHE A 196 -24.42 -7.47 15.20
C PHE A 196 -24.04 -6.51 14.08
N SER A 197 -25.04 -5.90 13.43
CA SER A 197 -24.81 -4.91 12.37
C SER A 197 -25.10 -3.49 12.84
N ILE A 198 -24.24 -2.56 12.48
CA ILE A 198 -24.41 -1.10 12.67
C ILE A 198 -24.65 -0.41 11.33
N ASN A 199 -25.29 0.76 11.35
CA ASN A 199 -25.47 1.54 10.12
C ASN A 199 -24.17 2.27 9.77
N LYS A 200 -23.96 2.56 8.48
CA LYS A 200 -22.84 3.35 7.97
C LYS A 200 -22.99 4.86 8.24
N VAL A 201 -23.29 5.21 9.49
CA VAL A 201 -23.45 6.59 9.97
C VAL A 201 -22.84 6.72 11.35
N PRO A 202 -22.41 7.91 11.77
CA PRO A 202 -21.89 8.09 13.12
C PRO A 202 -22.88 7.61 14.20
N GLY A 203 -22.35 6.99 15.25
CA GLY A 203 -23.17 6.39 16.28
C GLY A 203 -22.36 5.84 17.43
N ASN A 204 -23.01 5.05 18.28
CA ASN A 204 -22.38 4.33 19.34
C ASN A 204 -23.07 2.99 19.58
N PHE A 205 -22.29 2.01 20.04
CA PHE A 205 -22.83 0.86 20.75
C PHE A 205 -22.14 0.79 22.10
N HIS A 206 -22.83 0.29 23.12
CA HIS A 206 -22.26 0.26 24.45
C HIS A 206 -22.71 -0.96 25.23
N VAL A 207 -21.80 -1.45 26.07
CA VAL A 207 -22.05 -2.55 26.99
C VAL A 207 -22.38 -1.98 28.35
N SER A 208 -23.51 -2.38 28.91
CA SER A 208 -24.03 -1.79 30.14
C SER A 208 -24.96 -2.72 30.92
N THR A 209 -25.23 -2.34 32.16
CA THR A 209 -26.18 -3.03 33.06
C THR A 209 -27.60 -2.51 32.98
N HIS A 210 -27.82 -1.31 32.44
CA HIS A 210 -29.16 -0.74 32.33
C HIS A 210 -30.00 -1.38 31.21
N SER A 211 -29.33 -2.06 30.30
CA SER A 211 -29.89 -2.87 29.21
C SER A 211 -30.29 -4.28 29.66
N ALA A 212 -29.98 -4.65 30.90
CA ALA A 212 -30.23 -5.97 31.46
C ALA A 212 -31.53 -6.02 32.27
N THR A 213 -32.06 -7.23 32.50
CA THR A 213 -33.34 -7.46 33.19
C THR A 213 -33.33 -6.99 34.65
N ALA A 214 -32.15 -6.91 35.27
CA ALA A 214 -31.96 -6.44 36.63
C ALA A 214 -30.75 -5.49 36.70
N GLN A 215 -30.83 -4.49 37.58
CA GLN A 215 -29.71 -3.56 37.82
C GLN A 215 -28.97 -3.92 39.10
N PRO A 216 -27.64 -4.11 39.05
CA PRO A 216 -26.84 -4.32 40.25
C PRO A 216 -26.74 -3.03 41.07
N GLN A 217 -26.61 -3.20 42.39
CA GLN A 217 -26.42 -2.07 43.29
C GLN A 217 -25.00 -1.47 43.20
N ASN A 218 -24.00 -2.32 42.93
CA ASN A 218 -22.61 -1.93 42.68
C ASN A 218 -22.14 -2.55 41.35
N PRO A 219 -22.30 -1.85 40.22
CA PRO A 219 -21.77 -2.31 38.94
C PRO A 219 -20.24 -2.22 38.90
N ASP A 220 -19.59 -3.27 38.41
CA ASP A 220 -18.15 -3.26 38.09
C ASP A 220 -17.99 -3.36 36.56
N MET A 221 -17.40 -2.33 35.95
CA MET A 221 -17.17 -2.22 34.51
C MET A 221 -15.69 -2.44 34.12
N THR A 222 -14.87 -2.96 35.04
CA THR A 222 -13.54 -3.46 34.68
C THR A 222 -13.66 -4.60 33.68
N HIS A 223 -12.80 -4.57 32.64
CA HIS A 223 -12.97 -5.48 31.51
C HIS A 223 -11.67 -5.72 30.74
N VAL A 224 -11.70 -6.76 29.90
CA VAL A 224 -10.66 -7.08 28.92
C VAL A 224 -11.31 -7.23 27.55
N ILE A 225 -10.85 -6.45 26.57
CA ILE A 225 -11.32 -6.56 25.18
C ILE A 225 -10.43 -7.57 24.46
N HIS A 226 -11.01 -8.71 24.08
CA HIS A 226 -10.30 -9.72 23.30
C HIS A 226 -10.35 -9.42 21.81
N LYS A 227 -11.49 -8.92 21.34
CA LYS A 227 -11.68 -8.63 19.92
C LYS A 227 -12.73 -7.56 19.70
N LEU A 228 -12.41 -6.61 18.83
CA LEU A 228 -13.40 -5.77 18.17
C LEU A 228 -13.00 -5.67 16.69
N SER A 229 -13.85 -6.18 15.80
CA SER A 229 -13.59 -6.11 14.36
C SER A 229 -14.84 -5.79 13.56
N PHE A 230 -14.65 -5.12 12.43
CA PHE A 230 -15.69 -4.61 11.56
C PHE A 230 -15.56 -5.22 10.16
N GLY A 231 -16.66 -5.72 9.60
CA GLY A 231 -16.69 -6.41 8.30
C GLY A 231 -16.00 -7.77 8.30
N ASP A 232 -15.54 -8.20 7.12
CA ASP A 232 -14.92 -9.51 6.95
C ASP A 232 -13.55 -9.61 7.64
N LYS A 233 -13.21 -10.82 8.09
CA LYS A 233 -11.87 -11.13 8.62
C LYS A 233 -10.87 -11.21 7.45
N LEU A 234 -10.08 -10.15 7.24
CA LEU A 234 -8.92 -10.19 6.35
C LEU A 234 -7.74 -10.85 7.06
N GLN A 235 -7.57 -12.16 6.90
CA GLN A 235 -6.36 -12.87 7.32
C GLN A 235 -5.34 -12.94 6.18
N VAL A 236 -4.89 -11.77 5.69
CA VAL A 236 -3.84 -11.71 4.67
C VAL A 236 -2.51 -11.49 5.37
N HIS A 237 -1.59 -12.45 5.26
CA HIS A 237 -0.28 -12.42 5.95
C HIS A 237 0.60 -11.20 5.62
N ASN A 238 0.28 -10.47 4.54
CA ASN A 238 1.06 -9.34 4.04
C ASN A 238 0.34 -7.98 4.15
N VAL A 239 -0.83 -7.90 4.79
CA VAL A 239 -1.52 -6.64 5.03
C VAL A 239 -1.41 -6.28 6.50
N HIS A 240 -0.45 -5.41 6.83
CA HIS A 240 -0.34 -4.83 8.16
C HIS A 240 -1.36 -3.70 8.31
N GLY A 241 -2.41 -3.92 9.10
CA GLY A 241 -3.48 -2.95 9.33
C GLY A 241 -4.08 -3.07 10.72
N ALA A 242 -4.67 -1.98 11.20
CA ALA A 242 -5.31 -1.90 12.52
C ALA A 242 -6.74 -2.46 12.48
N PHE A 243 -6.90 -3.74 12.17
CA PHE A 243 -8.20 -4.42 12.07
C PHE A 243 -8.79 -4.82 13.43
N ASN A 244 -7.95 -4.88 14.47
CA ASN A 244 -8.32 -5.21 15.85
C ASN A 244 -7.47 -4.38 16.82
N ALA A 245 -7.52 -3.05 16.72
CA ALA A 245 -6.67 -2.14 17.49
C ALA A 245 -6.87 -2.22 19.02
N LEU A 246 -7.98 -2.81 19.48
CA LEU A 246 -8.30 -3.02 20.89
C LEU A 246 -8.00 -4.45 21.38
N GLU A 247 -7.31 -5.27 20.58
CA GLU A 247 -6.91 -6.61 20.98
C GLU A 247 -6.06 -6.61 22.25
N GLY A 248 -6.54 -7.28 23.29
CA GLY A 248 -5.85 -7.38 24.57
C GLY A 248 -5.90 -6.09 25.40
N ALA A 249 -6.78 -5.14 25.08
CA ALA A 249 -6.95 -3.94 25.90
C ALA A 249 -7.50 -4.33 27.29
N ASP A 250 -6.72 -4.03 28.33
CA ASP A 250 -6.99 -4.42 29.72
C ASP A 250 -7.34 -3.17 30.57
N LYS A 251 -8.47 -3.26 31.28
CA LYS A 251 -8.99 -2.29 32.25
C LYS A 251 -9.35 -2.95 33.58
N LEU A 252 -8.59 -3.95 34.01
CA LEU A 252 -8.80 -4.65 35.29
C LEU A 252 -8.35 -3.84 36.51
N SER A 253 -7.45 -2.87 36.33
CA SER A 253 -6.92 -2.02 37.39
C SER A 253 -7.60 -0.65 37.49
N SER A 254 -8.59 -0.36 36.65
CA SER A 254 -9.33 0.90 36.66
C SER A 254 -10.38 0.94 37.78
N ASN A 255 -11.02 2.09 37.95
CA ASN A 255 -12.11 2.21 38.92
C ASN A 255 -13.34 1.39 38.46
N PRO A 256 -13.87 0.46 39.28
CA PRO A 256 -15.05 -0.35 38.95
C PRO A 256 -16.29 0.45 38.52
N LEU A 257 -16.46 1.65 39.09
CA LEU A 257 -17.60 2.53 38.84
C LEU A 257 -17.35 3.53 37.68
N ALA A 258 -16.20 3.45 37.02
CA ALA A 258 -15.92 4.31 35.88
C ALA A 258 -16.60 3.83 34.60
N SER A 259 -17.01 4.78 33.79
CA SER A 259 -17.37 4.56 32.40
C SER A 259 -16.12 4.64 31.53
N HIS A 260 -16.08 3.79 30.50
CA HIS A 260 -14.99 3.70 29.56
C HIS A 260 -15.47 4.09 28.17
N ASP A 261 -14.99 5.22 27.65
CA ASP A 261 -15.31 5.70 26.31
C ASP A 261 -14.17 5.34 25.35
N TYR A 262 -14.48 4.51 24.36
CA TYR A 262 -13.65 4.20 23.21
C TYR A 262 -14.18 4.95 22.00
N ILE A 263 -13.41 5.94 21.54
CA ILE A 263 -13.72 6.74 20.36
C ILE A 263 -12.99 6.10 19.18
N LEU A 264 -13.76 5.55 18.25
CA LEU A 264 -13.32 4.77 17.12
C LEU A 264 -13.47 5.58 15.83
N LYS A 265 -12.38 5.72 15.06
CA LYS A 265 -12.45 6.25 13.69
C LYS A 265 -12.28 5.10 12.72
N ILE A 266 -13.37 4.68 12.10
CA ILE A 266 -13.45 3.51 11.21
C ILE A 266 -13.06 3.94 9.78
N VAL A 267 -12.18 3.17 9.15
CA VAL A 267 -11.65 3.40 7.80
C VAL A 267 -11.97 2.18 6.93
N PRO A 268 -12.84 2.30 5.91
CA PRO A 268 -13.13 1.21 4.98
C PRO A 268 -11.85 0.75 4.26
N THR A 269 -11.70 -0.57 4.14
CA THR A 269 -10.53 -1.23 3.56
C THR A 269 -10.98 -2.31 2.58
N VAL A 270 -10.50 -2.22 1.34
CA VAL A 270 -10.80 -3.18 0.28
C VAL A 270 -9.55 -3.97 -0.05
N TYR A 271 -9.66 -5.29 -0.07
CA TYR A 271 -8.63 -6.16 -0.61
C TYR A 271 -9.09 -6.72 -1.96
N GLU A 272 -8.32 -6.46 -3.02
CA GLU A 272 -8.54 -7.01 -4.34
C GLU A 272 -7.44 -8.03 -4.67
N ASP A 273 -7.85 -9.28 -4.83
CA ASP A 273 -7.00 -10.40 -5.23
C ASP A 273 -6.62 -10.31 -6.73
N MET A 274 -5.63 -11.08 -7.17
CA MET A 274 -5.21 -11.23 -8.57
C MET A 274 -6.35 -11.64 -9.51
N SER A 275 -7.40 -12.29 -8.97
CA SER A 275 -8.62 -12.66 -9.71
C SER A 275 -9.61 -11.50 -9.91
N GLY A 276 -9.37 -10.34 -9.32
CA GLY A 276 -10.29 -9.20 -9.26
C GLY A 276 -11.38 -9.35 -8.20
N LYS A 277 -11.37 -10.42 -7.40
CA LYS A 277 -12.32 -10.59 -6.29
C LYS A 277 -12.00 -9.61 -5.17
N GLN A 278 -12.97 -8.78 -4.83
CA GLN A 278 -12.88 -7.81 -3.74
C GLN A 278 -13.39 -8.41 -2.43
N ARG A 279 -12.76 -8.03 -1.32
CA ARG A 279 -13.20 -8.32 0.06
C ARG A 279 -13.21 -7.03 0.85
N TYR A 280 -14.25 -6.82 1.65
CA TYR A 280 -14.48 -5.58 2.39
C TYR A 280 -14.25 -5.81 3.88
N SER A 281 -13.38 -4.99 4.45
CA SER A 281 -13.10 -4.98 5.88
C SER A 281 -12.93 -3.55 6.33
N TYR A 282 -12.80 -3.31 7.63
CA TYR A 282 -12.63 -1.96 8.14
C TYR A 282 -11.53 -1.96 9.19
N GLN A 283 -10.60 -1.03 9.03
CA GLN A 283 -9.60 -0.71 10.03
C GLN A 283 -10.15 0.38 10.94
N TYR A 284 -9.61 0.53 12.13
CA TYR A 284 -9.99 1.65 12.98
C TYR A 284 -8.84 2.11 13.88
N THR A 285 -8.85 3.39 14.20
CA THR A 285 -8.02 3.94 15.27
C THR A 285 -8.87 4.14 16.51
N VAL A 286 -8.24 4.12 17.68
CA VAL A 286 -8.93 4.24 18.96
C VAL A 286 -8.29 5.31 19.84
N ALA A 287 -9.14 6.12 20.47
CA ALA A 287 -8.80 6.95 21.61
C ALA A 287 -9.65 6.52 22.81
N ASN A 288 -9.04 6.45 23.99
CA ASN A 288 -9.70 6.00 25.21
C ASN A 288 -9.85 7.13 26.23
N LYS A 289 -11.00 7.17 26.92
CA LYS A 289 -11.28 8.10 28.02
C LYS A 289 -11.98 7.35 29.17
N GLU A 290 -11.60 7.66 30.40
CA GLU A 290 -12.21 7.09 31.61
C GLU A 290 -12.79 8.23 32.46
N TYR A 291 -14.01 8.06 32.96
CA TYR A 291 -14.67 9.05 33.82
C TYR A 291 -15.79 8.42 34.66
N VAL A 292 -16.12 9.05 35.79
CA VAL A 292 -17.29 8.69 36.59
C VAL A 292 -18.34 9.77 36.40
N ALA A 293 -19.53 9.39 35.93
CA ALA A 293 -20.66 10.30 35.75
C ALA A 293 -21.80 9.96 36.72
N TYR A 294 -22.36 11.00 37.34
CA TYR A 294 -23.51 10.88 38.22
C TYR A 294 -24.78 11.22 37.46
N SER A 295 -25.80 10.37 37.55
CA SER A 295 -27.15 10.67 37.05
C SER A 295 -27.81 11.76 37.91
N HIS A 296 -28.87 12.39 37.38
CA HIS A 296 -29.70 13.35 38.13
C HIS A 296 -30.29 12.76 39.42
N THR A 297 -30.43 11.43 39.49
CA THR A 297 -30.88 10.70 40.68
C THR A 297 -29.76 10.42 41.69
N GLY A 298 -28.54 10.90 41.43
CA GLY A 298 -27.34 10.62 42.23
C GLY A 298 -26.76 9.21 42.03
N ARG A 299 -27.42 8.35 41.24
CA ARG A 299 -26.93 7.01 40.90
C ARG A 299 -25.87 7.08 39.80
N ILE A 300 -24.82 6.28 39.93
CA ILE A 300 -23.80 6.09 38.89
C ILE A 300 -24.30 4.95 37.99
N ILE A 301 -24.40 5.20 36.69
CA ILE A 301 -24.75 4.18 35.69
C ILE A 301 -23.55 4.08 34.76
N PRO A 302 -22.53 3.27 35.12
CA PRO A 302 -21.35 3.15 34.29
C PRO A 302 -21.66 2.30 33.06
N ALA A 303 -20.91 2.52 31.99
CA ALA A 303 -21.02 1.76 30.76
C ALA A 303 -19.71 1.80 29.98
N ILE A 304 -19.54 0.83 29.09
CA ILE A 304 -18.41 0.72 28.17
C ILE A 304 -18.91 1.17 26.80
N TRP A 305 -18.57 2.40 26.41
CA TRP A 305 -19.04 3.02 25.18
C TRP A 305 -18.06 2.83 24.04
N PHE A 306 -18.57 2.39 22.90
CA PHE A 306 -17.85 2.37 21.63
C PHE A 306 -18.51 3.39 20.70
N ARG A 307 -18.01 4.62 20.72
CA ARG A 307 -18.47 5.71 19.86
C ARG A 307 -17.71 5.60 18.55
N TYR A 308 -18.40 5.48 17.43
CA TYR A 308 -17.77 5.29 16.13
C TYR A 308 -18.16 6.38 15.14
N ASP A 309 -17.19 6.76 14.32
CA ASP A 309 -17.34 7.68 13.20
C ASP A 309 -16.60 7.11 11.99
N LEU A 310 -17.14 7.33 10.78
CA LEU A 310 -16.61 6.79 9.54
C LEU A 310 -15.67 7.80 8.87
N SER A 311 -14.55 7.32 8.35
CA SER A 311 -13.67 8.10 7.50
C SER A 311 -14.23 8.11 6.08
N PRO A 312 -14.24 9.27 5.39
CA PRO A 312 -14.66 9.34 3.99
C PRO A 312 -13.60 8.75 3.03
N ILE A 313 -12.42 8.37 3.54
CA ILE A 313 -11.32 7.80 2.75
C ILE A 313 -11.33 6.29 2.90
N THR A 314 -11.18 5.60 1.78
CA THR A 314 -11.08 4.15 1.66
C THR A 314 -9.68 3.74 1.24
N VAL A 315 -9.16 2.68 1.88
CA VAL A 315 -7.85 2.10 1.57
C VAL A 315 -8.04 0.88 0.68
N LYS A 316 -7.45 0.87 -0.51
CA LYS A 316 -7.46 -0.26 -1.45
C LYS A 316 -6.12 -0.96 -1.46
N TYR A 317 -6.10 -2.24 -1.13
CA TYR A 317 -4.97 -3.12 -1.31
C TYR A 317 -5.21 -3.94 -2.58
N THR A 318 -4.41 -3.72 -3.62
CA THR A 318 -4.48 -4.51 -4.85
C THR A 318 -3.26 -5.42 -4.94
N GLU A 319 -3.48 -6.72 -5.07
CA GLU A 319 -2.41 -7.67 -5.37
C GLU A 319 -2.08 -7.60 -6.86
N ARG A 320 -0.82 -7.30 -7.19
CA ARG A 320 -0.33 -7.23 -8.57
C ARG A 320 0.94 -8.05 -8.73
N ARG A 321 1.14 -8.58 -9.94
CA ARG A 321 2.41 -9.17 -10.37
C ARG A 321 3.24 -8.16 -11.12
N GLN A 322 4.55 -8.25 -10.95
CA GLN A 322 5.45 -7.43 -11.73
C GLN A 322 5.37 -7.81 -13.22
N PRO A 323 5.35 -6.83 -14.12
CA PRO A 323 5.30 -7.11 -15.55
C PRO A 323 6.66 -7.62 -16.05
N LEU A 324 6.63 -8.51 -17.05
CA LEU A 324 7.81 -9.20 -17.60
C LEU A 324 8.96 -8.28 -18.01
N TYR A 325 8.66 -7.06 -18.47
CA TYR A 325 9.69 -6.11 -18.88
C TYR A 325 10.62 -5.71 -17.73
N ARG A 326 10.12 -5.65 -16.48
CA ARG A 326 10.94 -5.33 -15.30
C ARG A 326 12.00 -6.40 -15.10
N PHE A 327 11.60 -7.66 -15.16
CA PHE A 327 12.51 -8.80 -15.04
C PHE A 327 13.56 -8.83 -16.16
N ILE A 328 13.15 -8.61 -17.41
CA ILE A 328 14.10 -8.57 -18.55
C ILE A 328 15.11 -7.44 -18.36
N THR A 329 14.66 -6.25 -17.96
CA THR A 329 15.57 -5.12 -17.70
C THR A 329 16.53 -5.39 -16.55
N SER A 330 16.09 -6.08 -15.48
CA SER A 330 16.97 -6.52 -14.38
C SER A 330 18.05 -7.50 -14.85
N ILE A 331 17.69 -8.49 -15.68
CA ILE A 331 18.67 -9.44 -16.24
C ILE A 331 19.72 -8.70 -17.08
N CYS A 332 19.30 -7.78 -17.96
CA CYS A 332 20.23 -6.98 -18.74
C CYS A 332 21.18 -6.17 -17.85
N ALA A 333 20.68 -5.61 -16.74
CA ALA A 333 21.48 -4.88 -15.78
C ALA A 333 22.48 -5.78 -15.03
N ILE A 334 22.10 -7.00 -14.63
CA ILE A 334 23.00 -7.97 -13.99
C ILE A 334 24.12 -8.36 -14.93
N ILE A 335 23.80 -8.69 -16.18
CA ILE A 335 24.78 -9.08 -17.19
C ILE A 335 25.73 -7.90 -17.48
N GLY A 336 25.17 -6.73 -17.81
CA GLY A 336 25.96 -5.53 -18.11
C GLY A 336 26.84 -5.09 -16.94
N GLY A 337 26.27 -5.02 -15.74
CA GLY A 337 26.98 -4.66 -14.52
C GLY A 337 28.12 -5.62 -14.19
N THR A 338 27.92 -6.94 -14.36
CA THR A 338 28.98 -7.91 -14.11
C THR A 338 30.14 -7.78 -15.09
N PHE A 339 29.86 -7.57 -16.38
CA PHE A 339 30.91 -7.32 -17.38
C PHE A 339 31.70 -6.05 -17.08
N THR A 340 31.03 -4.95 -16.71
CA THR A 340 31.70 -3.70 -16.34
C THR A 340 32.59 -3.88 -15.11
N VAL A 341 32.08 -4.54 -14.06
CA VAL A 341 32.85 -4.78 -12.82
C VAL A 341 34.03 -5.70 -13.08
N ALA A 342 33.86 -6.78 -13.85
CA ALA A 342 34.96 -7.68 -14.21
C ALA A 342 36.08 -6.95 -14.97
N GLY A 343 35.73 -6.07 -15.92
CA GLY A 343 36.72 -5.27 -16.66
C GLY A 343 37.47 -4.27 -15.78
N ILE A 344 36.80 -3.64 -14.81
CA ILE A 344 37.44 -2.73 -13.84
C ILE A 344 38.38 -3.53 -12.92
N LEU A 345 37.94 -4.67 -12.40
CA LEU A 345 38.76 -5.52 -11.53
C LEU A 345 40.00 -6.03 -12.24
N ASP A 346 39.87 -6.50 -13.48
CA ASP A 346 41.00 -6.95 -14.29
C ASP A 346 42.03 -5.81 -14.51
N SER A 347 41.53 -4.61 -14.85
CA SER A 347 42.37 -3.42 -15.02
C SER A 347 43.11 -3.03 -13.72
N CYS A 348 42.42 -3.09 -12.58
CA CYS A 348 43.02 -2.82 -11.27
C CYS A 348 44.06 -3.88 -10.87
N ILE A 349 43.76 -5.17 -11.07
CA ILE A 349 44.68 -6.27 -10.76
C ILE A 349 45.93 -6.20 -11.63
N PHE A 350 45.77 -5.93 -12.93
CA PHE A 350 46.91 -5.76 -13.84
C PHE A 350 47.81 -4.60 -13.40
N THR A 351 47.23 -3.43 -13.14
CA THR A 351 47.97 -2.24 -12.68
C THR A 351 48.68 -2.49 -11.34
N ALA A 352 48.00 -3.15 -10.38
CA ALA A 352 48.58 -3.50 -9.09
C ALA A 352 49.71 -4.53 -9.22
N SER A 353 49.57 -5.51 -10.12
CA SER A 353 50.61 -6.51 -10.38
C SER A 353 51.87 -5.87 -10.97
N GLU A 354 51.73 -4.93 -11.91
CA GLU A 354 52.85 -4.17 -12.47
C GLU A 354 53.50 -3.25 -11.43
N ALA A 355 52.70 -2.56 -10.60
CA ALA A 355 53.20 -1.72 -9.52
C ALA A 355 54.00 -2.54 -8.49
N TRP A 356 53.49 -3.72 -8.09
CA TRP A 356 54.19 -4.62 -7.18
C TRP A 356 55.50 -5.15 -7.77
N LYS A 357 55.50 -5.46 -9.07
CA LYS A 357 56.72 -5.87 -9.79
C LYS A 357 57.76 -4.75 -9.82
N LYS A 358 57.34 -3.49 -9.99
CA LYS A 358 58.21 -2.31 -9.93
C LYS A 358 58.78 -2.07 -8.53
N ILE A 359 58.00 -2.32 -7.47
CA ILE A 359 58.45 -2.26 -6.06
C ILE A 359 59.53 -3.33 -5.79
N GLN A 360 59.29 -4.57 -6.20
CA GLN A 360 60.21 -5.69 -6.01
C GLN A 360 61.56 -5.50 -6.73
N LEU A 361 61.56 -4.84 -7.89
CA LEU A 361 62.77 -4.55 -8.67
C LEU A 361 63.54 -3.32 -8.17
N GLY A 362 63.12 -2.68 -7.08
CA GLY A 362 63.81 -1.54 -6.48
C GLY A 362 63.86 -0.27 -7.36
N LYS A 363 63.05 -0.20 -8.42
CA LYS A 363 63.06 0.89 -9.42
C LYS A 363 62.12 2.05 -9.09
N MET A 364 61.65 2.16 -7.84
CA MET A 364 60.93 3.34 -7.38
C MET A 364 61.89 4.26 -6.61
N GLN A 365 62.81 4.88 -7.34
CA GLN A 365 63.44 6.15 -6.96
C GLN A 365 63.14 7.16 -8.04
#